data_AF-A0A6L3MJG6-F1
#
_entry.id   AF-A0A6L3MJG6-F1
#
_cell.length_a   1.000
_cell.length_b   1.000
_cell.length_c   1.000
_cell.angle_alpha   90.00
_cell.angle_beta   90.00
_cell.angle_gamma   90.00
#
_symmetry.space_group_name_H-M   'P 1'
#
loop_
_entity.id
_entity.type
_entity.pdbx_description
1 polymer ?
#
loop_
_entity_poly.entity_id
_entity_poly.type
_entity_poly.pdbx_seq_one_letter_code
_entity_poly.pdbx_strand_id
1 'polypeptide(L)'
;RYLHETEEDRRYANMRRAMGAFQHLGFLAFFMFQAGLAILFSYPMLSLLSTTQMQWNDWSSWVLIAAALIMLVAFMGESLADHQLYRFKQNPAHQGKTMDQGLWKYSRHPNYFFEWLHWFAYPILGLAAGLYVLWIYPVLMWL
;
A
#
# COMPACT_ATOMS: atom_id res chain seq x y z
N ARG A 1 -5.78 4.43 -20.30
CA ARG A 1 -4.75 3.37 -20.21
C ARG A 1 -5.39 1.99 -20.33
N TYR A 2 -6.21 1.56 -19.37
CA TYR A 2 -6.83 0.22 -19.37
C TYR A 2 -7.75 -0.09 -20.56
N LEU A 3 -8.45 0.91 -21.12
CA LEU A 3 -9.33 0.72 -22.28
C LEU A 3 -8.58 0.45 -23.60
N HIS A 4 -7.26 0.66 -23.65
CA HIS A 4 -6.43 0.46 -24.84
C HIS A 4 -5.33 -0.59 -24.65
N GLU A 5 -5.32 -1.28 -23.50
CA GLU A 5 -4.40 -2.41 -23.27
C GLU A 5 -4.98 -3.64 -23.97
N THR A 6 -4.46 -3.96 -25.16
CA THR A 6 -4.86 -5.12 -25.96
C THR A 6 -4.12 -6.40 -25.59
N GLU A 7 -3.05 -6.30 -24.79
CA GLU A 7 -2.23 -7.43 -24.35
C GLU A 7 -2.41 -7.66 -22.84
N GLU A 8 -2.45 -8.93 -22.44
CA GLU A 8 -2.44 -9.33 -21.03
C GLU A 8 -1.16 -8.81 -20.35
N ASP A 9 -1.30 -8.29 -19.12
CA ASP A 9 -0.13 -7.85 -18.35
C ASP A 9 0.88 -9.01 -18.22
N ARG A 10 2.14 -8.71 -18.53
CA ARG A 10 3.25 -9.67 -18.51
C ARG A 10 3.32 -10.46 -17.20
N ARG A 11 2.95 -9.87 -16.04
CA ARG A 11 2.91 -10.59 -14.76
C ARG A 11 1.90 -11.73 -14.77
N TYR A 12 0.67 -11.47 -15.20
CA TYR A 12 -0.39 -12.48 -15.25
C TYR A 12 -0.12 -13.52 -16.34
N ALA A 13 0.41 -13.10 -17.49
CA ALA A 13 0.82 -14.02 -18.55
C ALA A 13 1.93 -14.99 -18.07
N ASN A 14 2.93 -14.49 -17.33
CA ASN A 14 3.99 -15.32 -16.76
C ASN A 14 3.46 -16.29 -15.70
N MET A 15 2.56 -15.83 -14.83
CA MET A 15 1.94 -16.68 -13.80
C MET A 15 1.08 -17.79 -14.42
N ARG A 16 0.31 -17.46 -15.47
CA ARG A 16 -0.48 -18.44 -16.24
C ARG A 16 0.40 -19.51 -16.86
N ARG A 17 1.51 -19.11 -17.50
CA ARG A 17 2.48 -20.06 -18.07
C ARG A 17 3.09 -20.97 -17.01
N ALA A 18 3.42 -20.43 -15.83
CA ALA A 18 3.98 -21.20 -14.72
C ALA A 18 2.99 -22.23 -14.14
N MET A 19 1.69 -21.89 -14.08
CA MET A 19 0.64 -22.77 -13.54
C MET A 19 0.15 -23.85 -14.52
N GLY A 20 0.39 -23.67 -15.82
CA GLY A 20 0.06 -24.65 -16.86
C GLY A 20 -1.41 -25.07 -16.84
N ALA A 21 -1.66 -26.38 -16.78
CA ALA A 21 -3.01 -26.96 -16.77
C ALA A 21 -3.84 -26.56 -15.52
N PHE A 22 -3.19 -26.20 -14.41
CA PHE A 22 -3.87 -25.81 -13.18
C PHE A 22 -4.14 -24.31 -13.09
N GLN A 23 -4.01 -23.56 -14.20
CA GLN A 23 -4.17 -22.10 -14.22
C GLN A 23 -5.46 -21.63 -13.50
N HIS A 24 -6.62 -22.25 -13.75
CA HIS A 24 -7.88 -21.78 -13.16
C HIS A 24 -7.89 -21.94 -11.63
N LEU A 25 -7.42 -23.08 -11.12
CA LEU A 25 -7.34 -23.34 -9.68
C LEU A 25 -6.23 -22.50 -9.02
N GLY A 26 -5.10 -22.32 -9.71
CA GLY A 26 -4.00 -21.48 -9.24
C GLY A 26 -4.39 -20.01 -9.14
N PHE A 27 -5.08 -19.48 -10.15
CA PHE A 27 -5.66 -18.13 -10.11
C PHE A 27 -6.72 -18.01 -9.01
N LEU A 28 -7.61 -19.00 -8.85
CA LEU A 28 -8.59 -18.98 -7.75
C LEU A 28 -7.90 -18.92 -6.39
N ALA A 29 -6.93 -19.80 -6.13
CA ALA A 29 -6.16 -19.81 -4.89
C ALA A 29 -5.42 -18.48 -4.67
N PHE A 30 -4.80 -17.93 -5.72
CA PHE A 30 -4.12 -16.63 -5.69
C PHE A 30 -5.07 -15.50 -5.31
N PHE A 31 -6.25 -15.40 -5.95
CA PHE A 31 -7.22 -14.35 -5.63
C PHE A 31 -7.86 -14.53 -4.25
N MET A 32 -8.12 -15.77 -3.81
CA MET A 32 -8.61 -16.03 -2.45
C MET A 32 -7.56 -15.66 -1.39
N PHE A 33 -6.29 -15.91 -1.66
CA PHE A 33 -5.19 -15.43 -0.81
C PHE A 33 -5.15 -13.89 -0.76
N GLN A 34 -5.25 -13.21 -1.90
CA GLN A 34 -5.33 -11.74 -1.95
C GLN A 34 -6.56 -11.20 -1.21
N ALA A 35 -7.71 -11.85 -1.31
CA ALA A 35 -8.91 -11.49 -0.56
C ALA A 35 -8.69 -11.65 0.96
N GLY A 36 -8.01 -12.72 1.39
CA GLY A 36 -7.60 -12.91 2.77
C GLY A 36 -6.68 -11.79 3.27
N LEU A 37 -5.70 -11.38 2.46
CA LEU A 37 -4.84 -10.23 2.77
C LEU A 37 -5.64 -8.93 2.87
N ALA A 38 -6.59 -8.69 1.97
CA ALA A 38 -7.44 -7.49 2.03
C ALA A 38 -8.24 -7.44 3.34
N ILE A 39 -8.77 -8.57 3.82
CA ILE A 39 -9.45 -8.65 5.12
C ILE A 39 -8.46 -8.36 6.26
N LEU A 40 -7.28 -9.01 6.24
CA LEU A 40 -6.23 -8.82 7.24
C LEU A 40 -5.84 -7.34 7.39
N PHE A 41 -5.66 -6.67 6.25
CA PHE A 41 -5.26 -5.26 6.18
C PHE A 41 -6.42 -4.28 6.38
N SER A 42 -7.68 -4.72 6.35
CA SER A 42 -8.85 -3.91 6.72
C SER A 42 -9.10 -3.88 8.23
N TYR A 43 -8.56 -4.84 8.98
CA TYR A 43 -8.78 -4.98 10.43
C TYR A 43 -8.34 -3.78 11.30
N PRO A 44 -7.23 -3.06 11.03
CA PRO A 44 -6.87 -1.87 11.81
C PRO A 44 -7.96 -0.81 11.78
N MET A 45 -8.51 -0.56 10.59
CA MET A 45 -9.59 0.39 10.41
C MET A 45 -10.86 -0.09 11.14
N LEU A 46 -11.22 -1.36 10.99
CA LEU A 46 -12.38 -1.94 11.66
C LEU A 46 -12.28 -1.85 13.19
N SER A 47 -11.12 -2.17 13.77
CA SER A 47 -10.91 -2.14 15.22
C SER A 47 -11.04 -0.72 15.77
N LEU A 48 -10.45 0.28 15.10
CA LEU A 48 -10.59 1.70 15.46
C LEU A 48 -12.05 2.18 15.36
N LEU A 49 -12.76 1.81 14.29
CA LEU A 49 -14.17 2.19 14.11
C LEU A 49 -15.11 1.50 15.11
N SER A 50 -14.76 0.31 15.58
CA SER A 50 -15.52 -0.43 16.60
C SER A 50 -15.26 0.04 18.05
N THR A 51 -14.30 0.94 18.25
CA THR A 51 -13.92 1.44 19.57
C THR A 51 -14.96 2.43 20.08
N THR A 52 -15.46 2.21 21.30
CA THR A 52 -16.46 3.08 21.93
C THR A 52 -15.86 4.42 22.34
N GLN A 53 -16.67 5.49 22.38
CA GLN A 53 -16.20 6.82 22.75
C GLN A 53 -15.51 6.87 24.14
N MET A 54 -15.95 6.05 25.09
CA MET A 54 -15.35 5.97 26.44
C MET A 54 -13.93 5.40 26.47
N GLN A 55 -13.52 4.67 25.43
CA GLN A 55 -12.17 4.10 25.33
C GLN A 55 -11.16 5.08 24.74
N TRP A 56 -11.62 6.20 24.16
CA TRP A 56 -10.75 7.23 23.64
C TRP A 56 -10.31 8.17 24.76
N ASN A 57 -9.00 8.39 24.86
CA ASN A 57 -8.42 9.29 25.86
C ASN A 57 -8.52 10.77 25.44
N ASP A 58 -8.29 11.69 26.39
CA ASP A 58 -8.43 13.16 26.21
C ASP A 58 -7.58 13.75 25.07
N TRP A 59 -6.41 13.18 24.81
CA TRP A 59 -5.50 13.58 23.73
C TRP A 59 -5.83 13.00 22.34
N SER A 60 -6.97 12.31 22.18
CA SER A 60 -7.42 11.70 20.91
C SER A 60 -7.43 12.67 19.72
N SER A 61 -7.77 13.94 19.95
CA SER A 61 -7.75 14.98 18.90
C SER A 61 -6.35 15.20 18.30
N TRP A 62 -5.32 15.23 19.15
CA TRP A 62 -3.93 15.41 18.70
C TRP A 62 -3.42 14.22 17.91
N VAL A 63 -3.75 13.02 18.39
CA VAL A 63 -3.40 11.76 17.73
C VAL A 63 -4.10 11.65 16.37
N LEU A 64 -5.36 12.08 16.27
CA LEU A 64 -6.10 12.11 15.00
C LEU A 64 -5.45 13.06 13.99
N ILE A 65 -5.07 14.27 14.42
CA ILE A 65 -4.34 15.22 13.57
C ILE A 65 -3.01 14.62 13.10
N ALA A 66 -2.23 14.02 14.01
CA ALA A 66 -0.95 13.41 13.67
C ALA A 66 -1.12 12.27 12.64
N ALA A 67 -2.08 11.37 12.85
CA ALA A 67 -2.37 10.28 11.92
C ALA A 67 -2.86 10.80 10.56
N ALA A 68 -3.72 11.81 10.54
CA ALA A 68 -4.19 12.44 9.30
C ALA A 68 -3.04 13.08 8.52
N LEU A 69 -2.10 13.75 9.19
CA LEU A 69 -0.90 14.31 8.56
C LEU A 69 -0.01 13.22 7.96
N ILE A 70 0.18 12.11 8.69
CA ILE A 70 0.97 10.97 8.19
C ILE A 70 0.32 10.36 6.95
N MET A 71 -1.00 10.11 6.97
CA MET A 71 -1.73 9.60 5.81
C MET A 71 -1.64 10.55 4.63
N LEU A 72 -1.75 11.86 4.86
CA LEU A 72 -1.68 12.87 3.82
C LEU A 72 -0.29 12.90 3.16
N VAL A 73 0.77 12.89 3.96
CA VAL A 73 2.16 12.86 3.47
C VAL A 73 2.46 11.55 2.73
N ALA A 74 2.01 10.42 3.27
CA ALA A 74 2.12 9.11 2.61
C ALA A 74 1.44 9.12 1.25
N PHE A 75 0.17 9.51 1.19
CA PHE A 75 -0.60 9.55 -0.05
C PHE A 75 0.02 10.50 -1.10
N MET A 76 0.41 11.71 -0.69
CA MET A 76 1.05 12.66 -1.61
C MET A 76 2.40 12.13 -2.12
N GLY A 77 3.21 11.56 -1.22
CA GLY A 77 4.53 11.04 -1.55
C GLY A 77 4.48 9.85 -2.51
N GLU A 78 3.58 8.90 -2.24
CA GLU A 78 3.33 7.76 -3.11
C GLU A 78 2.82 8.21 -4.48
N SER A 79 1.77 9.05 -4.50
CA SER A 79 1.20 9.58 -5.74
C SER A 79 2.24 10.33 -6.58
N LEU A 80 3.08 11.15 -5.94
CA LEU A 80 4.15 11.86 -6.61
C LEU A 80 5.22 10.92 -7.16
N ALA A 81 5.64 9.91 -6.39
CA ALA A 81 6.63 8.93 -6.81
C ALA A 81 6.14 8.13 -8.02
N ASP A 82 4.90 7.66 -7.99
CA ASP A 82 4.28 6.91 -9.07
C ASP A 82 4.05 7.79 -10.31
N HIS A 83 3.64 9.05 -10.12
CA HIS A 83 3.49 10.00 -11.22
C HIS A 83 4.83 10.29 -11.92
N GLN A 84 5.91 10.46 -11.15
CA GLN A 84 7.27 10.62 -11.67
C GLN A 84 7.69 9.41 -12.50
N LEU A 85 7.49 8.19 -11.96
CA LEU A 85 7.83 6.95 -12.66
C LEU A 85 6.99 6.77 -13.94
N TYR A 86 5.71 7.11 -13.88
CA TYR A 86 4.80 7.04 -15.01
C TYR A 86 5.26 7.94 -16.15
N ARG A 87 5.52 9.22 -15.87
CA ARG A 87 6.03 10.16 -16.87
C ARG A 87 7.40 9.75 -17.42
N PHE A 88 8.26 9.19 -16.59
CA PHE A 88 9.55 8.68 -17.03
C PHE A 88 9.40 7.54 -18.05
N LYS A 89 8.52 6.57 -17.78
CA LYS A 89 8.25 5.41 -18.65
C LYS A 89 7.54 5.77 -19.95
N GLN A 90 6.81 6.87 -20.01
CA GLN A 90 6.14 7.33 -21.23
C GLN A 90 7.11 7.81 -22.30
N ASN A 91 8.33 8.24 -21.93
CA ASN A 91 9.33 8.70 -22.90
C ASN A 91 10.08 7.50 -23.51
N PRO A 92 9.99 7.24 -24.82
CA PRO A 92 10.72 6.16 -25.47
C PRO A 92 12.24 6.25 -25.28
N ALA A 93 12.80 7.47 -25.14
CA ALA A 93 14.23 7.69 -24.90
C ALA A 93 14.72 7.18 -23.53
N HIS A 94 13.79 6.82 -22.63
CA HIS A 94 14.07 6.26 -21.32
C HIS A 94 13.89 4.75 -21.24
N GLN A 95 13.56 4.08 -22.35
CA GLN A 95 13.46 2.62 -22.36
C GLN A 95 14.79 1.97 -21.95
N GLY A 96 14.71 1.03 -21.00
CA GLY A 96 15.87 0.34 -20.46
C GLY A 96 16.70 1.15 -19.45
N LYS A 97 16.35 2.41 -19.17
CA LYS A 97 17.03 3.24 -18.18
C LYS A 97 16.37 3.14 -16.81
N THR A 98 17.16 3.31 -15.76
CA THR A 98 16.67 3.43 -14.38
C THR A 98 16.28 4.88 -14.10
N MET A 99 15.14 5.07 -13.44
CA MET A 99 14.70 6.40 -13.00
C MET A 99 15.57 6.87 -11.84
N ASP A 100 16.27 7.98 -12.01
CA ASP A 100 17.23 8.56 -11.06
C ASP A 100 16.92 10.04 -10.73
N GLN A 101 15.70 10.50 -11.03
CA GLN A 101 15.26 11.88 -10.84
C GLN A 101 14.14 11.98 -9.79
N GLY A 102 13.93 13.19 -9.25
CA GLY A 102 12.85 13.43 -8.28
C GLY A 102 13.07 12.68 -6.97
N LEU A 103 12.07 11.92 -6.53
CA LEU A 103 12.14 11.09 -5.33
C LEU A 103 13.01 9.84 -5.52
N TRP A 104 13.11 9.35 -6.76
CA TRP A 104 13.84 8.14 -7.12
C TRP A 104 15.37 8.30 -7.06
N LYS A 105 15.86 9.54 -6.94
CA LYS A 105 17.29 9.80 -6.71
C LYS A 105 17.73 9.46 -5.27
N TYR A 106 16.80 9.45 -4.32
CA TYR A 106 17.08 9.21 -2.90
C TYR A 106 16.84 7.74 -2.49
N SER A 107 15.96 7.04 -3.21
CA SER A 107 15.63 5.64 -2.95
C SER A 107 15.29 4.94 -4.26
N ARG A 108 15.60 3.64 -4.33
CA ARG A 108 15.19 2.78 -5.45
C ARG A 108 13.68 2.58 -5.53
N HIS A 109 12.97 2.77 -4.41
CA HIS A 109 11.55 2.50 -4.26
C HIS A 109 10.90 3.53 -3.33
N PRO A 110 10.83 4.82 -3.72
CA PRO A 110 10.26 5.86 -2.88
C PRO A 110 8.75 5.66 -2.66
N ASN A 111 8.03 5.11 -3.64
CA ASN A 111 6.61 4.80 -3.51
C ASN A 111 6.34 3.77 -2.39
N TYR A 112 7.13 2.69 -2.31
CA TYR A 112 7.02 1.70 -1.24
C TYR A 112 7.31 2.30 0.16
N PHE A 113 8.21 3.27 0.26
CA PHE A 113 8.45 3.96 1.54
C PHE A 113 7.20 4.70 2.02
N PHE A 114 6.53 5.42 1.13
CA PHE A 114 5.32 6.16 1.48
C PHE A 114 4.12 5.24 1.76
N GLU A 115 3.98 4.16 0.99
CA GLU A 115 3.03 3.10 1.31
C GLU A 115 3.30 2.54 2.72
N TRP A 116 4.55 2.21 3.05
CA TRP A 116 4.91 1.75 4.40
C TRP A 116 4.64 2.81 5.48
N LEU A 117 4.91 4.09 5.20
CA LEU A 117 4.63 5.20 6.11
C LEU A 117 3.13 5.33 6.43
N HIS A 118 2.25 5.07 5.46
CA HIS A 118 0.79 5.08 5.67
C HIS A 118 0.39 4.16 6.83
N TRP A 119 1.03 2.98 6.94
CA TRP A 119 0.70 1.98 7.95
C TRP A 119 1.00 2.41 9.38
N PHE A 120 1.79 3.48 9.60
CA PHE A 120 2.01 4.05 10.93
C PHE A 120 0.82 4.87 11.42
N ALA A 121 -0.10 5.31 10.55
CA ALA A 121 -1.25 6.09 10.97
C ALA A 121 -2.18 5.32 11.93
N TYR A 122 -2.41 4.03 11.65
CA TYR A 122 -3.27 3.17 12.46
C TYR A 122 -2.76 2.92 13.89
N PRO A 123 -1.52 2.49 14.13
CA PRO A 123 -1.01 2.32 15.49
C PRO A 123 -0.92 3.64 16.26
N ILE A 124 -0.65 4.75 15.58
CA ILE A 124 -0.70 6.08 16.21
C ILE A 124 -2.10 6.36 16.72
N LEU A 125 -3.15 6.20 15.89
CA LEU A 125 -4.55 6.26 16.35
C LEU A 125 -4.83 5.29 17.51
N GLY A 126 -4.29 4.07 17.42
CA GLY A 126 -4.39 3.04 18.44
C GLY A 126 -3.88 3.47 19.81
N LEU A 127 -2.89 4.38 19.90
CA LEU A 127 -2.37 4.89 21.18
C LEU A 127 -3.45 5.59 22.01
N ALA A 128 -4.35 6.33 21.36
CA ALA A 128 -5.44 7.02 22.04
C ALA A 128 -6.65 6.12 22.35
N ALA A 129 -6.73 4.96 21.70
CA ALA A 129 -7.81 3.97 21.81
C ALA A 129 -7.45 2.72 22.64
N GLY A 130 -6.21 2.65 23.15
CA GLY A 130 -5.69 1.46 23.85
C GLY A 130 -5.40 0.25 22.96
N LEU A 131 -5.36 0.42 21.63
CA LEU A 131 -5.16 -0.64 20.63
C LEU A 131 -3.68 -0.80 20.25
N TYR A 132 -2.83 -1.14 21.21
CA TYR A 132 -1.38 -1.28 20.98
C TYR A 132 -1.02 -2.40 20.00
N VAL A 133 -1.91 -3.39 19.80
CA VAL A 133 -1.70 -4.49 18.84
C VAL A 133 -1.51 -3.99 17.40
N LEU A 134 -2.01 -2.79 17.07
CA LEU A 134 -1.92 -2.22 15.72
C LEU A 134 -0.48 -1.95 15.25
N TRP A 135 0.51 -1.94 16.15
CA TRP A 135 1.93 -1.81 15.79
C TRP A 135 2.45 -2.99 14.97
N ILE A 136 1.71 -4.11 14.90
CA ILE A 136 2.06 -5.23 14.04
C ILE A 136 1.95 -4.89 12.55
N TYR A 137 1.12 -3.91 12.16
CA TYR A 137 0.84 -3.62 10.75
C TYR A 137 2.02 -3.01 9.97
N PRO A 138 2.74 -1.99 10.50
CA PRO A 138 4.00 -1.55 9.91
C PRO A 138 5.03 -2.68 9.77
N VAL A 139 5.03 -3.66 10.69
CA VAL A 139 5.94 -4.82 10.63
C VAL A 139 5.50 -5.81 9.56
N LEU A 140 4.21 -6.11 9.47
CA LEU A 140 3.66 -6.99 8.43
C LEU A 140 3.87 -6.43 7.03
N MET A 141 3.80 -5.12 6.86
CA MET A 141 4.08 -4.46 5.57
C MET A 141 5.55 -4.42 5.21
N TRP A 142 6.44 -4.60 6.19
CA TRP A 142 7.87 -4.69 5.95
C TRP A 142 8.31 -6.08 5.48
N LEU A 143 7.59 -7.14 5.90
CA LEU A 143 7.90 -8.54 5.62
C LEU A 143 7.39 -8.99 4.24
#